data_AF-A0A093YEG3-F1
#
_entry.id   AF-A0A093YEG3-F1
#
_cell.length_a   1.000
_cell.length_b   1.000
_cell.length_c   1.000
_cell.angle_alpha   90.00
_cell.angle_beta   90.00
_cell.angle_gamma   90.00
#
_symmetry.space_group_name_H-M   'P 1'
#
loop_
_entity.id
_entity.type
_entity.pdbx_description
1 polymer ?
#
loop_
_entity_poly.entity_id
_entity_poly.type
_entity_poly.pdbx_seq_one_letter_code
_entity_poly.pdbx_strand_id
1 'polypeptide(L)'
;MELCLAGLFFLVRDADGNATCTAQAITMSVTMAFTALFQFSSDYQAVNDIHDILKAYYRVALKRYMDNVVLQVIERIYLGSNGPVRAVSPGYVGTLSDTELANIAAESYATSSTRTEIGYKLQRLDEASNLAETLPI
;
A
#
# COMPACT_ATOMS: atom_id res chain seq x y z
N MET A 1 26.66 39.26 12.25
CA MET A 1 27.27 40.51 12.76
C MET A 1 28.78 40.43 12.92
N GLU A 2 29.41 39.24 12.89
CA GLU A 2 30.86 39.05 13.02
C GLU A 2 31.71 39.52 11.81
N LEU A 3 31.12 39.62 10.61
CA LEU A 3 31.84 40.02 9.38
C LEU A 3 32.34 41.48 9.41
N CYS A 4 31.68 42.37 10.15
CA CYS A 4 32.06 43.79 10.19
C CYS A 4 33.32 44.05 11.05
N LEU A 5 33.60 43.21 12.04
CA LEU A 5 34.74 43.39 12.94
C LEU A 5 36.06 42.99 12.27
N ALA A 6 36.04 42.00 11.38
CA ALA A 6 37.21 41.55 10.63
C ALA A 6 37.77 42.64 9.68
N GLY A 7 36.89 43.45 9.08
CA GLY A 7 37.30 44.57 8.22
C GLY A 7 38.02 45.70 8.97
N LEU A 8 37.73 45.86 10.27
CA LEU A 8 38.32 46.92 11.10
C LEU A 8 39.81 46.68 11.37
N PHE A 9 40.25 45.42 11.42
CA PHE A 9 41.67 45.05 11.60
C PHE A 9 42.56 45.40 10.41
N PHE A 10 41.99 45.49 9.19
CA PHE A 10 42.70 45.96 8.00
C PHE A 10 42.73 47.49 7.87
N LEU A 11 41.91 48.22 8.66
CA LEU A 11 41.83 49.69 8.63
C LEU A 11 42.82 50.38 9.58
N VAL A 12 43.33 49.69 10.61
CA VAL A 12 44.34 50.25 11.52
C VAL A 12 45.71 50.25 10.84
N ARG A 13 46.19 51.44 10.46
CA ARG A 13 47.51 51.67 9.88
C ARG A 13 48.49 52.22 10.92
N ASP A 14 49.73 51.77 10.83
CA ASP A 14 50.86 52.28 11.61
C ASP A 14 51.23 53.72 11.21
N ALA A 15 52.09 54.39 11.99
CA ALA A 15 52.63 55.72 11.68
C ALA A 15 53.36 55.80 10.32
N ASP A 16 53.87 54.66 9.84
CA ASP A 16 54.50 54.51 8.52
C ASP A 16 53.50 54.17 7.38
N GLY A 17 52.20 54.17 7.67
CA GLY A 17 51.13 53.94 6.71
C GLY A 17 50.91 52.48 6.30
N ASN A 18 51.63 51.53 6.91
CA ASN A 18 51.46 50.10 6.67
C ASN A 18 50.40 49.48 7.59
N ALA A 19 49.77 48.37 7.18
CA ALA A 19 48.78 47.69 8.01
C ALA A 19 49.50 46.83 9.09
N THR A 20 49.42 47.24 10.35
CA THR A 20 50.12 46.61 11.49
C THR A 20 49.66 45.17 11.76
N CYS A 21 48.41 44.83 11.44
CA CYS A 21 47.78 43.56 11.84
C CYS A 21 47.49 42.58 10.68
N THR A 22 48.20 42.68 9.55
CA THR A 22 47.93 41.85 8.35
C THR A 22 48.02 40.34 8.61
N ALA A 23 49.06 39.88 9.30
CA ALA A 23 49.24 38.45 9.60
C ALA A 23 48.11 37.90 10.48
N GLN A 24 47.72 38.63 11.52
CA GLN A 24 46.63 38.23 12.42
C GLN A 24 45.27 38.23 11.69
N ALA A 25 45.02 39.24 10.85
CA ALA A 25 43.79 39.32 10.06
C ALA A 25 43.67 38.20 9.02
N ILE A 26 44.79 37.81 8.38
CA ILE A 26 44.83 36.64 7.48
C ILE A 26 44.53 35.36 8.27
N THR A 27 45.15 35.15 9.43
CA THR A 27 44.89 33.95 10.25
C THR A 27 43.42 33.88 10.71
N MET A 28 42.82 35.00 11.14
CA MET A 28 41.40 35.05 11.50
C MET A 28 40.46 34.79 10.32
N SER A 29 40.79 35.31 9.14
CA SER A 29 39.98 35.08 7.93
C SER A 29 39.99 33.61 7.54
N VAL A 30 41.16 32.96 7.63
CA VAL A 30 41.33 31.53 7.34
C VAL A 30 40.59 30.67 8.36
N THR A 31 40.72 30.94 9.66
CA THR A 31 40.04 30.16 10.71
C THR A 31 38.52 30.31 10.63
N MET A 32 38.03 31.52 10.33
CA MET A 32 36.59 31.77 10.13
C MET A 32 36.05 31.03 8.90
N ALA A 33 36.78 31.04 7.79
CA ALA A 33 36.41 30.30 6.58
C ALA A 33 36.38 28.78 6.84
N PHE A 34 37.41 28.24 7.51
CA PHE A 34 37.43 26.83 7.89
C PHE A 34 36.25 26.48 8.81
N THR A 35 35.97 27.29 9.83
CA THR A 35 34.87 27.05 10.77
C THR A 35 33.52 27.02 10.05
N ALA A 36 33.28 27.97 9.12
CA ALA A 36 32.06 28.01 8.33
C ALA A 36 31.91 26.79 7.40
N LEU A 37 33.01 26.34 6.77
CA LEU A 37 33.00 25.14 5.93
C LEU A 37 32.72 23.87 6.74
N PHE A 38 33.29 23.75 7.95
CA PHE A 38 33.02 22.64 8.85
C PHE A 38 31.56 22.61 9.31
N GLN A 39 30.99 23.76 9.68
CA GLN A 39 29.58 23.85 10.07
C GLN A 39 28.64 23.46 8.94
N PHE A 40 28.86 24.00 7.74
CA PHE A 40 28.07 23.65 6.55
C PHE A 40 28.15 22.14 6.29
N SER A 41 29.36 21.57 6.21
CA SER A 41 29.56 20.12 6.01
C SER A 41 28.83 19.28 7.07
N SER A 42 28.86 19.72 8.33
CA SER A 42 28.16 19.04 9.44
C SER A 42 26.64 19.06 9.25
N ASP A 43 26.07 20.18 8.79
CA ASP A 43 24.63 20.30 8.57
C ASP A 43 24.15 19.40 7.41
N TYR A 44 24.90 19.32 6.29
CA TYR A 44 24.56 18.38 5.21
C TYR A 44 24.65 16.93 5.65
N GLN A 45 25.64 16.61 6.50
CA GLN A 45 25.79 15.26 7.01
C GLN A 45 24.62 14.88 7.94
N ALA A 46 24.18 15.78 8.82
CA ALA A 46 23.01 15.56 9.65
C ALA A 46 21.74 15.32 8.82
N VAL A 47 21.54 16.07 7.73
CA VAL A 47 20.39 15.87 6.82
C VAL A 47 20.45 14.49 6.15
N ASN A 48 21.62 14.08 5.66
CA ASN A 48 21.80 12.78 5.01
C ASN A 48 21.62 11.61 6.00
N ASP A 49 22.13 11.75 7.23
CA ASP A 49 21.97 10.74 8.28
C ASP A 49 20.49 10.54 8.64
N ILE A 50 19.73 11.63 8.80
CA ILE A 50 18.28 11.57 9.05
C ILE A 50 17.55 10.90 7.88
N HIS A 51 17.90 11.26 6.65
CA HIS A 51 17.33 10.65 5.46
C HIS A 51 17.60 9.13 5.42
N ASP A 52 18.83 8.71 5.71
CA ASP A 52 19.21 7.30 5.67
C ASP A 52 18.54 6.49 6.79
N ILE A 53 18.41 7.08 7.99
CA ILE A 53 17.64 6.50 9.09
C ILE A 53 16.17 6.32 8.67
N LEU A 54 15.54 7.35 8.11
CA LEU A 54 14.15 7.29 7.70
C LEU A 54 13.94 6.25 6.58
N LYS A 55 14.85 6.19 5.62
CA LYS A 55 14.83 5.22 4.51
C LYS A 55 14.99 3.79 5.03
N ALA A 56 15.91 3.57 5.97
CA ALA A 56 16.10 2.27 6.61
C ALA A 56 14.86 1.86 7.42
N TYR A 57 14.31 2.79 8.21
CA TYR A 57 13.09 2.57 8.98
C TYR A 57 11.92 2.19 8.07
N TYR A 58 11.69 2.96 7.00
CA TYR A 58 10.60 2.71 6.05
C TYR A 58 10.69 1.31 5.44
N ARG A 59 11.89 0.88 5.04
CA ARG A 59 12.12 -0.46 4.48
C ARG A 59 11.74 -1.58 5.46
N VAL A 60 12.05 -1.42 6.75
CA VAL A 60 11.71 -2.42 7.78
C VAL A 60 10.22 -2.36 8.13
N ALA A 61 9.67 -1.16 8.28
CA ALA A 61 8.26 -0.94 8.59
C ALA A 61 7.35 -1.52 7.51
N LEU A 62 7.68 -1.32 6.22
CA LEU A 62 6.92 -1.86 5.10
C LEU A 62 6.86 -3.39 5.14
N LYS A 63 8.00 -4.06 5.39
CA LYS A 63 8.03 -5.52 5.50
C LYS A 63 7.18 -6.01 6.66
N ARG A 64 7.33 -5.41 7.84
CA ARG A 64 6.51 -5.74 9.02
C ARG A 64 5.03 -5.52 8.77
N TYR A 65 4.66 -4.45 8.06
CA TYR A 65 3.29 -4.19 7.69
C TYR A 65 2.74 -5.29 6.78
N MET A 66 3.47 -5.62 5.70
CA MET A 66 3.07 -6.71 4.79
C MET A 66 2.93 -8.04 5.52
N ASP A 67 3.89 -8.40 6.37
CA ASP A 67 3.83 -9.63 7.16
C ASP A 67 2.61 -9.64 8.11
N ASN A 68 2.31 -8.51 8.77
CA ASN A 68 1.13 -8.41 9.62
C ASN A 68 -0.17 -8.51 8.83
N VAL A 69 -0.28 -7.88 7.67
CA VAL A 69 -1.48 -7.98 6.84
C VAL A 69 -1.67 -9.42 6.35
N VAL A 70 -0.63 -10.03 5.80
CA VAL A 70 -0.72 -11.40 5.27
C VAL A 70 -1.00 -12.40 6.39
N LEU A 71 -0.20 -12.42 7.44
CA LEU A 71 -0.33 -13.43 8.49
C LEU A 71 -1.54 -13.18 9.39
N GLN A 72 -1.75 -11.95 9.85
CA GLN A 72 -2.83 -11.68 10.83
C GLN A 72 -4.17 -11.49 10.16
N VAL A 73 -4.25 -10.76 9.04
CA VAL A 73 -5.53 -10.48 8.40
C VAL A 73 -5.91 -11.62 7.47
N ILE A 74 -5.03 -11.97 6.53
CA ILE A 74 -5.40 -12.96 5.51
C ILE A 74 -5.40 -14.37 6.08
N GLU A 75 -4.30 -14.84 6.65
CA GLU A 75 -4.23 -16.23 7.12
C GLU A 75 -5.10 -16.46 8.36
N ARG A 76 -4.97 -15.62 9.38
CA ARG A 76 -5.64 -15.86 10.67
C ARG A 76 -7.11 -15.46 10.69
N ILE A 77 -7.48 -14.31 10.13
CA ILE A 77 -8.87 -13.83 10.15
C ILE A 77 -9.65 -14.34 8.93
N TYR A 78 -9.11 -14.18 7.73
CA TYR A 78 -9.85 -14.46 6.49
C TYR A 78 -9.92 -15.97 6.17
N LEU A 79 -8.78 -16.65 6.21
CA LEU A 79 -8.65 -18.10 5.94
C LEU A 79 -8.71 -18.97 7.20
N GLY A 80 -8.74 -18.34 8.37
CA GLY A 80 -8.74 -19.04 9.66
C GLY A 80 -9.95 -19.95 9.85
N SER A 81 -9.94 -20.71 10.94
CA SER A 81 -10.97 -21.72 11.20
C SER A 81 -12.40 -21.17 11.18
N ASN A 82 -12.57 -19.95 11.69
CA ASN A 82 -13.83 -19.19 11.74
C ASN A 82 -13.87 -18.08 10.68
N GLY A 83 -12.97 -18.12 9.72
CA GLY A 83 -12.88 -17.12 8.67
C GLY A 83 -14.08 -17.19 7.72
N PRO A 84 -14.46 -16.07 7.09
CA PRO A 84 -15.60 -15.98 6.20
C PRO A 84 -15.53 -16.97 5.03
N VAL A 85 -14.32 -17.34 4.58
CA VAL A 85 -14.12 -18.32 3.50
C VAL A 85 -14.63 -19.71 3.88
N ARG A 86 -14.65 -20.04 5.18
CA ARG A 86 -15.14 -21.33 5.69
C ARG A 86 -16.57 -21.26 6.20
N ALA A 87 -17.26 -20.11 6.05
CA ALA A 87 -18.63 -19.92 6.50
C ALA A 87 -19.59 -20.89 5.80
N VAL A 88 -19.40 -21.12 4.49
CA VAL A 88 -20.10 -22.17 3.76
C VAL A 88 -19.29 -23.45 3.87
N SER A 89 -19.75 -24.37 4.70
CA SER A 89 -19.12 -25.67 4.92
C SER A 89 -20.15 -26.79 4.87
N PRO A 90 -19.76 -28.05 4.61
CA PRO A 90 -20.69 -29.18 4.65
C PRO A 90 -21.40 -29.31 6.00
N GLY A 91 -20.71 -29.00 7.10
CA GLY A 91 -21.30 -28.98 8.44
C GLY A 91 -22.39 -27.91 8.55
N TYR A 92 -22.14 -26.68 8.08
CA TYR A 92 -23.16 -25.63 8.04
C TYR A 92 -24.36 -26.03 7.16
N VAL A 93 -24.11 -26.54 5.94
CA VAL A 93 -25.18 -26.99 5.05
C VAL A 93 -26.02 -28.10 5.70
N GLY A 94 -25.38 -29.02 6.42
CA GLY A 94 -26.07 -30.07 7.17
C GLY A 94 -26.91 -29.59 8.36
N THR A 95 -26.75 -28.34 8.80
CA THR A 95 -27.59 -27.73 9.86
C THR A 95 -28.82 -27.01 9.31
N LEU A 96 -28.90 -26.79 7.99
CA LEU A 96 -30.04 -26.10 7.38
C LEU A 96 -31.28 -27.00 7.38
N SER A 97 -32.44 -26.41 7.67
CA SER A 97 -33.73 -27.08 7.51
C SER A 97 -34.12 -27.22 6.03
N ASP A 98 -35.04 -28.13 5.72
CA ASP A 98 -35.54 -28.32 4.35
C ASP A 98 -36.11 -27.03 3.74
N THR A 99 -36.72 -26.16 4.55
CA THR A 99 -37.27 -24.88 4.09
C THR A 99 -36.18 -23.87 3.78
N GLU A 100 -35.14 -23.77 4.61
CA GLU A 100 -33.98 -22.90 4.36
C GLU A 100 -33.17 -23.37 3.16
N LEU A 101 -32.97 -24.69 3.05
CA LEU A 101 -32.30 -25.28 1.91
C LEU A 101 -33.11 -25.07 0.62
N ALA A 102 -34.44 -25.22 0.67
CA ALA A 102 -35.30 -24.90 -0.46
C ALA A 102 -35.23 -23.41 -0.84
N ASN A 103 -35.16 -22.49 0.12
CA ASN A 103 -35.02 -21.07 -0.21
C ASN A 103 -33.70 -20.74 -0.94
N ILE A 104 -32.63 -21.49 -0.68
CA ILE A 104 -31.31 -21.27 -1.29
C ILE A 104 -31.16 -22.05 -2.60
N ALA A 105 -31.56 -23.31 -2.62
CA ALA A 105 -31.27 -24.26 -3.69
C ALA A 105 -32.48 -24.58 -4.58
N ALA A 106 -33.71 -24.35 -4.11
CA ALA A 106 -34.88 -24.57 -4.93
C ALA A 106 -35.05 -23.43 -5.94
N GLU A 107 -35.61 -23.80 -7.07
CA GLU A 107 -36.04 -22.88 -8.10
C GLU A 107 -37.28 -22.08 -7.69
N SER A 108 -37.44 -20.91 -8.32
CA SER A 108 -38.67 -20.14 -8.15
C SER A 108 -39.87 -20.85 -8.77
N TYR A 109 -41.05 -20.65 -8.18
CA TYR A 109 -42.31 -21.18 -8.72
C TYR A 109 -42.54 -20.74 -10.17
N ALA A 110 -42.20 -19.50 -10.52
CA ALA A 110 -42.33 -18.99 -11.88
C ALA A 110 -41.48 -19.83 -12.86
N THR A 111 -40.22 -20.10 -12.53
CA THR A 111 -39.32 -20.94 -13.33
C THR A 111 -39.83 -22.38 -13.43
N SER A 112 -40.32 -22.94 -12.31
CA SER A 112 -40.88 -24.30 -12.26
C SER A 112 -42.12 -24.45 -13.16
N SER A 113 -43.03 -23.47 -13.09
CA SER A 113 -44.24 -23.41 -13.90
C SER A 113 -43.91 -23.30 -15.38
N THR A 114 -43.01 -22.39 -15.76
CA THR A 114 -42.58 -22.24 -17.15
C THR A 114 -41.89 -23.50 -17.67
N ARG A 115 -41.06 -24.19 -16.86
CA ARG A 115 -40.46 -25.46 -17.27
C ARG A 115 -41.54 -26.51 -17.55
N THR A 116 -42.53 -26.60 -16.67
CA THR A 116 -43.63 -27.55 -16.81
C THR A 116 -44.41 -27.27 -18.10
N GLU A 117 -44.74 -26.00 -18.36
CA GLU A 117 -45.43 -25.59 -19.59
C GLU A 117 -44.63 -25.91 -20.86
N ILE A 118 -43.33 -25.59 -20.88
CA ILE A 118 -42.45 -25.88 -22.02
C ILE A 118 -42.29 -27.39 -22.19
N GLY A 119 -42.16 -28.16 -21.11
CA GLY A 119 -42.08 -29.62 -21.14
C GLY A 119 -43.31 -30.25 -21.82
N TYR A 120 -44.51 -29.77 -21.48
CA TYR A 120 -45.73 -30.20 -22.16
C TYR A 120 -45.74 -29.85 -23.65
N LYS A 121 -45.30 -28.65 -24.03
CA LYS A 121 -45.19 -28.27 -25.45
C LYS A 121 -44.19 -29.16 -26.19
N LEU A 122 -43.07 -29.48 -25.55
CA LEU A 122 -42.02 -30.31 -26.12
C LEU A 122 -42.52 -31.73 -26.36
N GLN A 123 -43.19 -32.34 -25.38
CA GLN A 123 -43.81 -33.66 -25.55
C GLN A 123 -44.82 -33.69 -26.71
N ARG A 124 -45.70 -32.68 -26.78
CA ARG A 124 -46.69 -32.60 -27.87
C ARG A 124 -46.04 -32.45 -29.24
N LEU A 125 -44.96 -31.69 -29.34
CA LEU A 125 -44.22 -31.53 -30.58
C LEU A 125 -43.48 -32.80 -30.97
N ASP A 126 -42.95 -33.53 -29.99
CA ASP A 126 -42.27 -34.81 -30.20
C ASP A 126 -43.23 -35.89 -30.72
N GLU A 127 -44.41 -36.02 -30.11
CA GLU A 127 -45.48 -36.91 -30.59
C GLU A 127 -45.90 -36.57 -32.03
N ALA A 128 -46.06 -35.28 -32.34
CA ALA A 128 -46.39 -34.84 -33.69
C ALA A 128 -45.28 -35.13 -34.70
N SER A 129 -44.01 -34.98 -34.31
CA SER A 129 -42.84 -35.30 -35.13
C SER A 129 -42.77 -36.80 -35.44
N ASN A 130 -42.92 -37.64 -34.41
CA ASN A 130 -42.93 -39.10 -34.56
C ASN A 130 -44.08 -39.58 -35.47
N LEU A 131 -45.26 -38.96 -35.36
CA LEU A 131 -46.38 -39.24 -36.27
C LEU A 131 -46.05 -38.81 -37.71
N ALA A 132 -45.44 -37.65 -37.90
CA ALA A 132 -45.08 -37.15 -39.22
C ALA A 132 -44.06 -38.05 -39.93
N GLU A 133 -43.10 -38.61 -39.20
CA GLU A 133 -42.10 -39.55 -39.75
C GLU A 133 -42.70 -40.93 -40.12
N THR A 134 -43.79 -41.34 -39.47
CA THR A 134 -44.41 -42.66 -39.70
C THR A 134 -45.49 -42.67 -40.78
N LEU A 135 -45.88 -41.49 -41.30
CA LEU A 135 -46.84 -41.39 -42.39
C LEU A 135 -46.16 -41.68 -43.74
N PRO A 136 -46.68 -42.61 -44.56
CA PRO A 136 -46.15 -42.86 -45.89
C PRO A 136 -46.57 -41.70 -46.80
N ILE A 137 -45.59 -40.92 -47.24
CA ILE A 137 -45.71 -39.94 -48.31
C ILE A 137 -45.54 -40.65 -49.66
#